data_AF-A0A354IPM4-F1
#
_entry.id   AF-A0A354IPM4-F1
#
_cell.length_a   1.000
_cell.length_b   1.000
_cell.length_c   1.000
_cell.angle_alpha   90.00
_cell.angle_beta   90.00
_cell.angle_gamma   90.00
#
_symmetry.space_group_name_H-M   'P 1'
#
loop_
_entity.id
_entity.type
_entity.pdbx_description
1 polymer ?
#
loop_
_entity_poly.entity_id
_entity_poly.type
_entity_poly.pdbx_seq_one_letter_code
_entity_poly.pdbx_strand_id
1 'polypeptide(L)'
;MSKRDIFGELMEGFDALEEARQGKLTLRTTKVELKAPPEMTAEKVRAVREKLHLSQPVFARRLRTQPQTIKNWEQGTAKPNAQAAILLSLIDRDPTLLDAIAAL
;
A
#
# COMPACT_ATOMS: atom_id res chain seq x y z
N MET A 1 -18.88 17.74 -36.74
CA MET A 1 -17.80 17.12 -35.94
C MET A 1 -17.04 16.20 -36.86
N SER A 2 -15.73 16.42 -37.05
CA SER A 2 -14.92 15.57 -37.92
C SER A 2 -14.89 14.13 -37.39
N LYS A 3 -14.97 13.16 -38.30
CA LYS A 3 -14.89 11.73 -37.97
C LYS A 3 -13.46 11.45 -37.52
N ARG A 4 -13.27 11.09 -36.25
CA ARG A 4 -11.96 10.80 -35.67
C ARG A 4 -11.28 9.66 -36.43
N ASP A 5 -10.04 9.88 -36.87
CA ASP A 5 -9.23 8.84 -37.51
C ASP A 5 -8.41 8.10 -36.46
N ILE A 6 -9.02 7.03 -35.93
CA ILE A 6 -8.41 6.20 -34.89
C ILE A 6 -7.16 5.49 -35.42
N PHE A 7 -7.14 5.11 -36.71
CA PHE A 7 -6.01 4.38 -37.28
C PHE A 7 -4.79 5.28 -37.41
N GLY A 8 -4.98 6.51 -37.91
CA GLY A 8 -3.91 7.51 -37.99
C GLY A 8 -3.31 7.84 -36.63
N GLU A 9 -4.15 8.07 -35.61
CA GLU A 9 -3.69 8.38 -34.24
C GLU A 9 -2.88 7.23 -33.61
N LEU A 10 -3.26 5.97 -33.88
CA LEU A 10 -2.52 4.82 -33.37
C LEU A 10 -1.15 4.69 -34.05
N MET A 11 -1.09 4.86 -35.37
CA MET A 11 0.17 4.83 -36.12
C MET A 11 1.14 5.92 -35.63
N GLU A 12 0.65 7.14 -35.46
CA GLU A 12 1.43 8.25 -34.89
C GLU A 12 1.98 7.90 -33.49
N GLY A 13 1.19 7.24 -32.65
CA GLY A 13 1.63 6.78 -31.33
C GLY A 13 2.73 5.72 -31.38
N PHE A 14 2.72 4.81 -32.37
CA PHE A 14 3.77 3.81 -32.56
C PHE A 14 5.07 4.43 -33.08
N ASP A 15 4.97 5.37 -34.03
CA ASP A 15 6.14 6.10 -34.55
C ASP A 15 6.81 6.91 -33.42
N ALA A 16 6.01 7.61 -32.61
CA ALA A 16 6.50 8.32 -31.44
C ALA A 16 7.17 7.39 -30.40
N LEU A 17 6.67 6.16 -30.26
CA LEU A 17 7.25 5.15 -29.37
C LEU A 17 8.58 4.60 -29.91
N GLU A 18 8.71 4.44 -31.24
CA GLU A 18 9.98 4.09 -31.88
C GLU A 18 11.03 5.19 -31.69
N GLU A 19 10.67 6.45 -31.98
CA GLU A 19 11.56 7.59 -31.77
C GLU A 19 11.99 7.72 -30.30
N ALA A 20 11.09 7.45 -29.36
CA ALA A 20 11.41 7.47 -27.94
C ALA A 20 12.40 6.37 -27.53
N ARG A 21 12.28 5.16 -28.10
CA ARG A 21 13.24 4.06 -27.88
C ARG A 21 14.61 4.35 -28.48
N GLN A 22 14.65 5.08 -29.60
CA GLN A 22 15.88 5.53 -30.24
C GLN A 22 16.49 6.78 -29.54
N GLY A 23 15.82 7.31 -28.51
CA GLY A 23 16.26 8.50 -27.77
C GLY A 23 16.07 9.82 -28.51
N LYS A 24 15.31 9.82 -29.62
CA LYS A 24 15.03 11.01 -30.45
C LYS A 24 13.87 11.85 -29.90
N LEU A 25 12.95 11.22 -29.17
CA LEU A 25 11.76 11.85 -28.59
C LEU A 25 11.65 11.52 -27.10
N THR A 26 11.15 12.44 -26.28
CA THR A 26 10.82 12.16 -24.88
C THR A 26 9.31 12.05 -24.71
N LEU A 27 8.83 10.87 -24.33
CA LEU A 27 7.43 10.64 -23.99
C LEU A 27 7.21 10.76 -22.48
N ARG A 28 5.99 11.16 -22.09
CA ARG A 28 5.55 11.13 -20.69
C ARG A 28 5.63 9.70 -20.17
N THR A 29 6.68 9.43 -19.39
CA THR A 29 6.96 8.11 -18.84
C THR A 29 6.89 8.17 -17.32
N THR A 30 6.16 7.23 -16.72
CA THR A 30 6.12 7.06 -15.26
C THR A 30 6.82 5.76 -14.92
N LYS A 31 8.02 5.85 -14.34
CA LYS A 31 8.71 4.68 -13.81
C LYS A 31 8.08 4.32 -12.46
N VAL A 32 7.56 3.10 -12.34
CA VAL A 32 6.99 2.59 -11.09
C VAL A 32 7.76 1.35 -10.68
N GLU A 33 8.29 1.36 -9.48
CA GLU A 33 8.98 0.22 -8.88
C GLU A 33 8.05 -0.51 -7.93
N LEU A 34 8.01 -1.84 -8.03
CA LEU A 34 7.30 -2.67 -7.07
C LEU A 34 8.11 -2.75 -5.77
N LYS A 35 7.64 -2.06 -4.73
CA LYS A 35 8.24 -2.11 -3.40
C LYS A 35 7.65 -3.25 -2.59
N ALA A 36 8.51 -4.01 -1.90
CA ALA A 36 8.06 -5.01 -0.96
C ALA A 36 7.26 -4.34 0.20
N PRO A 37 6.26 -5.03 0.76
CA PRO A 37 5.56 -4.54 1.93
C PRO A 37 6.52 -4.30 3.10
N PRO A 38 6.23 -3.34 3.99
CA PRO A 38 7.06 -3.07 5.16
C PRO A 38 7.14 -4.31 6.04
N GLU A 39 8.33 -4.62 6.55
CA GLU A 39 8.51 -5.75 7.44
C GLU A 39 7.96 -5.44 8.84
N MET A 40 6.95 -6.22 9.24
CA MET A 40 6.25 -6.09 10.50
C MET A 40 6.51 -7.33 11.37
N THR A 41 7.52 -7.26 12.23
CA THR A 41 7.88 -8.32 13.18
C THR A 41 6.93 -8.35 14.37
N ALA A 42 6.94 -9.43 15.15
CA ALA A 42 6.09 -9.57 16.33
C ALA A 42 6.29 -8.43 17.34
N GLU A 43 7.55 -8.03 17.54
CA GLU A 43 7.94 -6.94 18.42
C GLU A 43 7.41 -5.60 17.91
N LYS A 44 7.46 -5.36 16.59
CA LYS A 44 6.91 -4.13 16.00
C LYS A 44 5.40 -4.06 16.16
N VAL A 45 4.67 -5.16 15.92
CA VAL A 45 3.21 -5.19 16.14
C VAL A 45 2.87 -4.84 17.58
N ARG A 46 3.58 -5.45 18.53
CA ARG A 46 3.40 -5.16 19.96
C ARG A 46 3.71 -3.70 20.28
N ALA A 47 4.82 -3.17 19.77
CA ALA A 47 5.24 -1.79 20.00
C ALA A 47 4.21 -0.78 19.49
N VAL A 48 3.64 -1.00 18.31
CA VAL A 48 2.57 -0.14 17.75
C VAL A 48 1.36 -0.11 18.68
N ARG A 49 0.91 -1.29 19.15
CA ARG A 49 -0.23 -1.36 20.08
C ARG A 49 0.07 -0.65 21.40
N GLU A 50 1.27 -0.85 21.96
CA GLU A 50 1.66 -0.30 23.25
C GLU A 50 1.85 1.21 23.20
N LYS A 51 2.37 1.75 22.09
CA LYS A 51 2.46 3.19 21.80
C LYS A 51 1.10 3.88 21.84
N LEU A 52 0.04 3.15 21.49
CA LEU A 52 -1.34 3.64 21.52
C LEU A 52 -2.03 3.41 22.87
N HIS A 53 -1.35 2.78 23.83
CA HIS A 53 -1.89 2.42 25.14
C HIS A 53 -3.17 1.55 25.07
N LEU A 54 -3.26 0.68 24.07
CA LEU A 54 -4.42 -0.18 23.86
C LEU A 54 -4.15 -1.62 24.31
N SER A 55 -5.19 -2.26 24.85
CA SER A 55 -5.21 -3.70 25.06
C SER A 55 -5.37 -4.44 23.72
N GLN A 56 -4.91 -5.71 23.66
CA GLN A 56 -5.02 -6.52 22.44
C GLN A 56 -6.46 -6.60 21.88
N PRO A 57 -7.51 -6.82 22.69
CA PRO A 57 -8.87 -6.90 22.19
C PRO A 57 -9.40 -5.56 21.65
N VAL A 58 -9.04 -4.44 22.28
CA VAL A 58 -9.45 -3.12 21.82
C VAL A 58 -8.76 -2.81 20.50
N PHE A 59 -7.44 -3.01 20.41
CA PHE A 59 -6.67 -2.81 19.19
C PHE A 59 -7.21 -3.63 18.02
N ALA A 60 -7.50 -4.93 18.26
CA ALA A 60 -8.10 -5.81 17.26
C ALA A 60 -9.45 -5.28 16.76
N ARG A 61 -10.34 -4.86 17.67
CA ARG A 61 -11.65 -4.28 17.31
C ARG A 61 -11.52 -3.01 16.48
N ARG A 62 -10.60 -2.10 16.85
CA ARG A 62 -10.36 -0.87 16.08
C ARG A 62 -9.84 -1.16 14.67
N LEU A 63 -9.04 -2.20 14.52
CA LEU A 63 -8.52 -2.68 13.22
C LEU A 63 -9.48 -3.63 12.47
N ARG A 64 -10.68 -3.92 13.00
CA ARG A 64 -11.63 -4.89 12.43
C ARG A 64 -11.04 -6.29 12.23
N THR A 65 -10.22 -6.72 13.16
CA THR A 65 -9.62 -8.06 13.19
C THR A 65 -10.05 -8.82 14.45
N GLN A 66 -9.79 -10.13 14.47
CA GLN A 66 -10.03 -10.94 15.66
C GLN A 66 -8.88 -10.75 16.67
N PRO A 67 -9.16 -10.68 17.99
CA PRO A 67 -8.12 -10.61 19.01
C PRO A 67 -7.06 -11.72 18.90
N GLN A 68 -7.48 -12.91 18.48
CA GLN A 68 -6.57 -14.04 18.25
C GLN A 68 -5.56 -13.75 17.12
N THR A 69 -5.95 -13.00 16.09
CA THR A 69 -5.05 -12.59 15.00
C THR A 69 -3.95 -11.66 15.51
N ILE A 70 -4.32 -10.64 16.31
CA ILE A 70 -3.34 -9.74 16.95
C ILE A 70 -2.39 -10.53 17.85
N LYS A 71 -2.93 -11.44 18.68
CA LYS A 71 -2.12 -12.32 19.53
C LYS A 71 -1.14 -13.16 18.72
N ASN A 72 -1.59 -13.79 17.63
CA ASN A 72 -0.73 -14.60 16.77
C ASN A 72 0.40 -13.78 16.13
N TRP A 73 0.11 -12.54 15.72
CA TRP A 73 1.12 -11.62 15.19
C TRP A 73 2.13 -11.21 16.26
N GLU A 74 1.69 -10.82 17.46
CA GLU A 74 2.57 -10.44 18.57
C GLU A 74 3.36 -11.62 19.16
N GLN A 75 2.95 -12.85 18.90
CA GLN A 75 3.68 -14.07 19.27
C GLN A 75 4.58 -14.61 18.15
N GLY A 76 4.49 -14.03 16.94
CA GLY A 76 5.24 -14.49 15.77
C GLY A 76 4.78 -15.84 15.18
N THR A 77 3.66 -16.39 15.65
CA THR A 77 3.09 -17.64 15.09
C THR A 77 2.46 -17.43 13.72
N ALA A 78 2.06 -16.19 13.43
CA ALA A 78 1.64 -15.74 12.10
C ALA A 78 2.25 -14.36 11.81
N LYS A 79 2.33 -14.01 10.52
CA LYS A 79 2.75 -12.68 10.08
C LYS A 79 1.56 -11.87 9.53
N PRO A 80 1.53 -10.55 9.71
CA PRO A 80 0.57 -9.69 9.02
C PRO A 80 0.70 -9.86 7.49
N ASN A 81 -0.42 -9.87 6.78
CA ASN A 81 -0.40 -9.83 5.32
C ASN A 81 0.12 -8.47 4.82
N ALA A 82 0.37 -8.34 3.51
CA ALA A 82 0.94 -7.13 2.93
C ALA A 82 0.13 -5.86 3.28
N GLN A 83 -1.19 -5.93 3.20
CA GLN A 83 -2.08 -4.81 3.48
C GLN A 83 -2.07 -4.44 4.97
N ALA A 84 -2.15 -5.44 5.85
CA ALA A 84 -2.08 -5.25 7.29
C ALA A 84 -0.72 -4.69 7.72
N ALA A 85 0.38 -5.15 7.12
CA ALA A 85 1.71 -4.62 7.37
C ALA A 85 1.81 -3.14 6.97
N ILE A 86 1.24 -2.76 5.82
CA ILE A 86 1.15 -1.35 5.40
C ILE A 86 0.32 -0.55 6.41
N LEU A 87 -0.89 -0.99 6.76
CA LEU A 87 -1.75 -0.28 7.72
C LEU A 87 -1.08 -0.11 9.08
N LEU A 88 -0.47 -1.17 9.62
CA LEU A 88 0.27 -1.12 10.88
C LEU A 88 1.46 -0.16 10.78
N SER A 89 2.19 -0.13 9.66
CA SER A 89 3.29 0.82 9.44
C SER A 89 2.80 2.27 9.33
N LEU A 90 1.61 2.49 8.78
CA LEU A 90 1.01 3.81 8.71
C LEU A 90 0.56 4.29 10.09
N ILE A 91 -0.09 3.41 10.87
CA ILE A 91 -0.51 3.71 12.24
C ILE A 91 0.69 3.98 13.15
N ASP A 92 1.81 3.27 12.95
CA ASP A 92 3.04 3.54 13.69
C ASP A 92 3.56 4.97 13.42
N ARG A 93 3.49 5.42 12.16
CA ARG A 93 3.90 6.77 11.75
C ARG A 93 2.92 7.83 12.22
N ASP A 94 1.62 7.56 12.09
CA ASP A 94 0.53 8.46 12.46
C ASP A 94 -0.56 7.70 13.24
N PRO A 95 -0.54 7.80 14.58
CA PRO A 95 -1.54 7.19 15.46
C PRO A 95 -2.99 7.55 15.14
N THR A 96 -3.26 8.74 14.59
CA THR A 96 -4.63 9.22 14.32
C THR A 96 -5.33 8.42 13.22
N LEU A 97 -4.56 7.73 12.36
CA LEU A 97 -5.12 6.85 11.34
C LEU A 97 -5.90 5.68 11.93
N LEU A 98 -5.60 5.25 13.15
CA LEU A 98 -6.39 4.22 13.81
C LEU A 98 -7.81 4.72 14.12
N ASP A 99 -7.97 6.00 14.43
CA ASP A 99 -9.29 6.62 14.63
C ASP A 99 -10.07 6.68 13.31
N ALA A 100 -9.41 7.07 12.23
CA ALA A 100 -10.01 7.08 10.90
C ALA A 100 -10.49 5.68 10.46
N ILE A 101 -9.67 4.64 10.67
CA ILE A 101 -10.03 3.25 10.34
C ILE A 101 -11.21 2.76 11.22
N ALA A 102 -11.21 3.14 12.50
CA ALA A 102 -12.29 2.76 13.41
C ALA A 102 -13.63 3.40 13.02
N ALA A 103 -13.60 4.58 12.40
CA ALA A 103 -14.79 5.33 11.97
C ALA A 103 -15.38 4.92 10.61
N LEU A 104 -14.73 4.01 9.86
CA LEU A 104 -15.25 3.43 8.62
C LEU A 104 -16.48 2.52 8.86
#